data_AF-A0A959Y3H6-F1
#
_entry.id   AF-A0A959Y3H6-F1
#
_cell.length_a   1.000
_cell.length_b   1.000
_cell.length_c   1.000
_cell.angle_alpha   90.00
_cell.angle_beta   90.00
_cell.angle_gamma   90.00
#
_symmetry.space_group_name_H-M   'P 1'
#
loop_
_entity.id
_entity.type
_entity.pdbx_description
1 polymer ?
#
loop_
_entity_poly.entity_id
_entity_poly.type
_entity_poly.pdbx_seq_one_letter_code
_entity_poly.pdbx_strand_id
1 'polypeptide(L)'
;DQSTNSFTAGNLFTTTTPNRTVGVHFRDLNANFGAGGGTLQHGVDAAGTGYVFQWNNTSTTSGTSSTNRLNFQLAIDGPASATPGRLTLLYGALNGTYSTGASIGIENATGGTGNYINALNGLSNSTTTTSSWPGSGNGYQFDPPTPCAGTP
;
A
#
# COMPACT_ATOMS: atom_id res chain seq x y z
N ASP A 1 -28.54 10.64 -2.12
CA ASP A 1 -28.53 9.99 -0.80
C ASP A 1 -27.15 9.37 -0.62
N GLN A 2 -26.23 10.11 -0.02
CA GLN A 2 -24.89 9.59 0.32
C GLN A 2 -25.05 8.93 1.68
N SER A 3 -25.39 7.64 1.67
CA SER A 3 -25.37 6.85 2.88
C SER A 3 -23.99 6.99 3.52
N THR A 4 -23.99 7.17 4.84
CA THR A 4 -22.79 7.21 5.66
C THR A 4 -22.03 5.90 5.49
N ASN A 5 -21.12 5.86 4.51
CA ASN A 5 -20.13 4.81 4.39
C ASN A 5 -19.19 4.98 5.59
N SER A 6 -19.46 4.24 6.66
CA SER A 6 -18.47 4.00 7.71
C SER A 6 -17.29 3.31 7.05
N PHE A 7 -16.24 4.09 6.77
CA PHE A 7 -14.96 3.55 6.36
C PHE A 7 -14.31 2.95 7.60
N THR A 8 -14.45 1.64 7.79
CA THR A 8 -13.61 0.90 8.75
C THR A 8 -12.17 1.04 8.28
N ALA A 9 -11.29 1.51 9.18
CA ALA A 9 -9.86 1.58 8.93
C ALA A 9 -9.35 0.23 8.45
N GLY A 10 -8.59 0.21 7.35
CA GLY A 10 -8.05 -1.03 6.82
C GLY A 10 -7.07 -1.66 7.79
N ASN A 11 -7.07 -2.99 7.93
CA ASN A 11 -6.19 -3.73 8.82
C ASN A 11 -5.67 -4.99 8.13
N LEU A 12 -4.34 -5.12 8.01
CA LEU A 12 -3.65 -6.26 7.39
C LEU A 12 -3.96 -7.62 8.06
N PHE A 13 -4.45 -7.62 9.30
CA PHE A 13 -4.53 -8.81 10.14
C PHE A 13 -5.93 -9.43 10.26
N THR A 14 -6.95 -8.86 9.63
CA THR A 14 -8.35 -9.32 9.79
C THR A 14 -8.87 -10.06 8.57
N THR A 15 -9.90 -10.87 8.78
CA THR A 15 -10.52 -11.72 7.73
C THR A 15 -11.86 -11.16 7.23
N THR A 16 -12.37 -10.08 7.83
CA THR A 16 -13.78 -9.69 7.67
C THR A 16 -14.06 -8.80 6.47
N THR A 17 -13.06 -8.21 5.83
CA THR A 17 -13.13 -7.60 4.49
C THR A 17 -11.70 -7.39 4.00
N PRO A 18 -11.27 -7.98 2.87
CA PRO A 18 -9.94 -7.70 2.34
C PRO A 18 -9.82 -6.20 2.06
N ASN A 19 -8.71 -5.63 2.50
CA ASN A 19 -8.43 -4.23 2.28
C ASN A 19 -8.38 -3.98 0.77
N ARG A 20 -9.12 -2.99 0.29
CA ARG A 20 -9.29 -2.71 -1.15
C ARG A 20 -8.03 -2.17 -1.84
N THR A 21 -6.87 -2.23 -1.19
CA THR A 21 -5.62 -1.61 -1.65
C THR A 21 -4.44 -2.48 -1.29
N VAL A 22 -3.45 -2.56 -2.19
CA VAL A 22 -2.07 -2.87 -1.80
C VAL A 22 -1.64 -1.79 -0.80
N GLY A 23 -1.64 -2.13 0.48
CA GLY A 23 -1.59 -1.15 1.55
C GLY A 23 -0.16 -0.79 1.92
N VAL A 24 0.27 0.35 1.41
CA VAL A 24 1.49 1.03 1.85
C VAL A 24 1.40 1.43 3.33
N HIS A 25 0.16 1.57 3.84
CA HIS A 25 -0.17 1.87 5.21
C HIS A 25 -1.64 1.47 5.50
N PHE A 26 -1.87 0.30 6.10
CA PHE A 26 -3.22 -0.17 6.45
C PHE A 26 -3.65 0.45 7.78
N ARG A 27 -4.33 1.58 7.65
CA ARG A 27 -5.16 2.22 8.67
C ARG A 27 -6.13 3.15 7.95
N ASP A 28 -5.56 4.18 7.32
CA ASP A 28 -6.32 5.35 6.89
C ASP A 28 -6.09 5.74 5.42
N LEU A 29 -5.40 4.89 4.65
CA LEU A 29 -5.03 5.18 3.28
C LEU A 29 -6.26 5.07 2.38
N ASN A 30 -6.99 6.17 2.27
CA ASN A 30 -8.23 6.23 1.50
C ASN A 30 -8.00 6.54 0.01
N ALA A 31 -6.74 6.74 -0.39
CA ALA A 31 -6.34 7.21 -1.72
C ALA A 31 -7.11 8.45 -2.21
N ASN A 32 -7.77 9.20 -1.32
CA ASN A 32 -8.50 10.40 -1.65
C ASN A 32 -7.52 11.56 -1.74
N PHE A 33 -7.61 12.24 -2.86
CA PHE A 33 -7.02 13.55 -3.06
C PHE A 33 -8.01 14.55 -2.47
N GLY A 34 -7.74 14.97 -1.23
CA GLY A 34 -8.53 16.02 -0.60
C GLY A 34 -8.51 17.31 -1.42
N ALA A 35 -9.09 18.38 -0.88
CA ALA A 35 -9.10 19.70 -1.54
C ALA A 35 -7.70 20.26 -1.94
N GLY A 36 -6.61 19.62 -1.49
CA GLY A 36 -5.22 19.92 -1.83
C GLY A 36 -4.67 19.32 -3.14
N GLY A 37 -5.48 18.65 -3.96
CA GLY A 37 -5.11 18.34 -5.36
C GLY A 37 -3.96 17.34 -5.54
N GLY A 38 -3.90 16.28 -4.74
CA GLY A 38 -2.96 15.18 -4.99
C GLY A 38 -3.25 14.45 -6.31
N THR A 39 -2.29 13.62 -6.75
CA THR A 39 -2.38 12.92 -8.04
C THR A 39 -2.01 11.45 -7.90
N LEU A 40 -2.71 10.58 -8.63
CA LEU A 40 -2.21 9.27 -9.01
C LEU A 40 -1.60 9.38 -10.40
N GLN A 41 -0.33 9.03 -10.54
CA GLN A 41 0.35 8.85 -11.82
C GLN A 41 0.69 7.38 -11.98
N HIS A 42 0.71 6.89 -13.22
CA HIS A 42 1.15 5.53 -13.48
C HIS A 42 1.79 5.42 -14.86
N GLY A 43 2.63 4.42 -15.04
CA GLY A 43 3.29 4.16 -16.30
C GLY A 43 4.37 3.10 -16.19
N VAL A 44 5.02 2.82 -17.31
CA VAL A 44 6.18 1.94 -17.34
C VAL A 44 7.35 2.64 -16.64
N ASP A 45 8.15 1.88 -15.90
CA ASP A 45 9.39 2.39 -15.31
C ASP A 45 10.38 2.88 -16.39
N ALA A 46 11.39 3.65 -15.97
CA ALA A 46 12.39 4.20 -16.89
C ALA A 46 13.17 3.10 -17.64
N ALA A 47 13.26 1.90 -17.06
CA ALA A 47 13.95 0.76 -17.65
C ALA A 47 13.08 -0.03 -18.66
N GLY A 48 11.78 0.22 -18.74
CA GLY A 48 10.86 -0.54 -19.60
C GLY A 48 10.50 -1.92 -19.04
N THR A 49 10.92 -2.24 -17.82
CA THR A 49 10.87 -3.58 -17.22
C THR A 49 9.79 -3.76 -16.17
N GLY A 50 9.16 -2.68 -15.73
CA GLY A 50 8.14 -2.71 -14.67
C GLY A 50 7.05 -1.67 -14.90
N TYR A 51 5.97 -1.78 -14.14
CA TYR A 51 4.87 -0.82 -14.14
C TYR A 51 4.74 -0.17 -12.76
N VAL A 52 4.73 1.16 -12.72
CA VAL A 52 4.75 1.95 -11.49
C VAL A 52 3.44 2.70 -11.35
N PHE A 53 2.90 2.69 -10.14
CA PHE A 53 1.84 3.57 -9.68
C PHE A 53 2.43 4.49 -8.60
N GLN A 54 2.24 5.79 -8.75
CA GLN A 54 2.75 6.81 -7.85
C GLN A 54 1.62 7.67 -7.32
N TRP A 55 1.51 7.70 -6.00
CA TRP A 55 0.61 8.58 -5.27
C TRP A 55 1.39 9.77 -4.75
N ASN A 56 0.96 10.97 -5.15
CA ASN A 56 1.51 12.22 -4.64
C ASN A 56 0.45 12.95 -3.80
N ASN A 57 0.85 13.39 -2.61
CA ASN A 57 0.04 14.20 -1.70
C ASN A 57 -1.29 13.54 -1.29
N THR A 58 -1.29 12.22 -1.07
CA THR A 58 -2.47 11.43 -0.69
C THR A 58 -2.81 11.61 0.79
N SER A 59 -4.09 11.76 1.11
CA SER A 59 -4.59 11.90 2.49
C SER A 59 -4.34 10.65 3.33
N THR A 60 -3.94 10.84 4.58
CA THR A 60 -3.74 9.77 5.58
C THR A 60 -4.91 9.60 6.56
N THR A 61 -6.07 10.18 6.29
CA THR A 61 -7.29 9.97 7.10
C THR A 61 -8.46 9.74 6.17
N SER A 62 -9.44 8.93 6.58
CA SER A 62 -10.72 8.81 5.88
C SER A 62 -11.38 10.21 5.73
N GLY A 63 -11.82 10.55 4.52
CA GLY A 63 -12.33 11.88 4.17
C GLY A 63 -11.39 12.77 3.32
N THR A 64 -11.90 13.94 2.91
CA THR A 64 -11.30 14.84 1.91
C THR A 64 -10.44 15.99 2.48
N SER A 65 -10.08 15.96 3.77
CA SER A 65 -9.51 17.15 4.45
C SER A 65 -8.31 16.92 5.37
N SER A 66 -7.53 15.83 5.22
CA SER A 66 -6.31 15.68 6.03
C SER A 66 -5.24 16.71 5.68
N THR A 67 -4.62 17.31 6.70
CA THR A 67 -3.37 18.07 6.59
C THR A 67 -2.15 17.15 6.53
N ASN A 68 -2.29 15.89 6.94
CA ASN A 68 -1.26 14.87 6.84
C ASN A 68 -1.35 14.22 5.46
N ARG A 69 -0.25 14.27 4.70
CA ARG A 69 -0.17 13.79 3.33
C ARG A 69 1.07 12.95 3.10
N LEU A 70 0.90 11.88 2.31
CA LEU A 70 1.98 10.94 1.99
C LEU A 70 2.24 10.91 0.49
N ASN A 71 3.49 10.60 0.17
CA ASN A 71 3.93 10.27 -1.17
C ASN A 71 4.47 8.84 -1.13
N PHE A 72 4.09 8.00 -2.09
CA PHE A 72 4.60 6.64 -2.19
C PHE A 72 4.40 6.08 -3.60
N GLN A 73 5.10 5.00 -3.89
CA GLN A 73 5.00 4.27 -5.14
C GLN A 73 4.79 2.77 -4.87
N LEU A 74 4.04 2.14 -5.76
CA LEU A 74 4.01 0.69 -5.95
C LEU A 74 4.58 0.41 -7.34
N ALA A 75 5.69 -0.30 -7.39
CA ALA A 75 6.23 -0.85 -8.63
C ALA A 75 5.93 -2.35 -8.71
N ILE A 76 5.55 -2.81 -9.89
CA ILE A 76 5.33 -4.20 -10.23
C ILE A 76 6.34 -4.57 -11.30
N ASP A 77 7.22 -5.50 -10.97
CA ASP A 77 8.19 -6.03 -11.90
C ASP A 77 7.48 -6.78 -13.04
N GLY A 78 7.75 -6.37 -14.27
CA GLY A 78 7.12 -6.93 -15.46
C GLY A 78 7.69 -8.30 -15.85
N PRO A 79 7.10 -8.96 -16.85
CA PRO A 79 7.48 -10.31 -17.26
C PRO A 79 8.91 -10.44 -17.78
N ALA A 80 9.52 -9.35 -18.24
CA ALA A 80 10.89 -9.31 -18.74
C ALA A 80 11.94 -9.01 -17.66
N SER A 81 11.52 -8.76 -16.40
CA SER A 81 12.46 -8.51 -15.30
C SER A 81 13.11 -9.82 -14.81
N ALA A 82 14.17 -9.70 -14.00
CA ALA A 82 14.76 -10.86 -13.32
C ALA A 82 13.87 -11.45 -12.22
N THR A 83 12.86 -10.70 -11.77
CA THR A 83 11.94 -11.03 -10.67
C THR A 83 10.48 -10.73 -11.05
N PRO A 84 9.90 -11.39 -12.07
CA PRO A 84 8.56 -11.06 -12.54
C PRO A 84 7.50 -11.15 -11.44
N GLY A 85 6.63 -10.14 -11.37
CA GLY A 85 5.54 -10.08 -10.40
C GLY A 85 5.93 -9.60 -8.99
N ARG A 86 7.23 -9.36 -8.72
CA ARG A 86 7.67 -8.73 -7.48
C ARG A 86 7.00 -7.37 -7.30
N LEU A 87 6.51 -7.13 -6.09
CA LEU A 87 5.92 -5.86 -5.68
C LEU A 87 6.95 -5.09 -4.86
N THR A 88 7.23 -3.85 -5.26
CA THR A 88 8.09 -2.94 -4.50
C THR A 88 7.28 -1.75 -4.03
N LEU A 89 7.21 -1.54 -2.71
CA LEU A 89 6.65 -0.35 -2.08
C LEU A 89 7.78 0.62 -1.74
N LEU A 90 7.77 1.82 -2.34
CA LEU A 90 8.72 2.89 -2.05
C LEU A 90 8.01 4.08 -1.40
N TYR A 91 8.63 4.60 -0.34
CA TYR A 91 8.08 5.67 0.49
C TYR A 91 8.74 6.99 0.11
N GLY A 92 7.94 8.04 -0.05
CA GLY A 92 8.40 9.41 -0.29
C GLY A 92 8.29 10.27 0.96
N ALA A 93 8.26 11.59 0.77
CA ALA A 93 8.10 12.53 1.88
C ALA A 93 6.72 12.39 2.56
N LEU A 94 6.71 12.51 3.88
CA LEU A 94 5.52 12.77 4.69
C LEU A 94 5.44 14.28 4.93
N ASN A 95 4.28 14.87 4.69
CA ASN A 95 3.95 16.21 5.14
C ASN A 95 2.94 16.11 6.29
N GLY A 96 3.26 16.69 7.44
CA GLY A 96 2.45 16.60 8.66
C GLY A 96 2.92 15.50 9.62
N THR A 97 2.02 15.04 10.48
CA THR A 97 2.31 14.12 11.58
C THR A 97 1.98 12.69 11.19
N TYR A 98 2.91 11.77 11.45
CA TYR A 98 2.68 10.36 11.24
C TYR A 98 1.72 9.79 12.28
N SER A 99 0.73 9.00 11.83
CA SER A 99 -0.14 8.23 12.72
C SER A 99 0.52 6.88 13.03
N THR A 100 0.89 6.66 14.29
CA THR A 100 1.59 5.43 14.72
C THR A 100 0.65 4.21 14.77
N GLY A 101 1.22 3.01 14.82
CA GLY A 101 0.44 1.77 15.00
C GLY A 101 -0.20 1.24 13.72
N ALA A 102 0.29 1.67 12.55
CA ALA A 102 -0.16 1.13 11.28
C ALA A 102 0.59 -0.14 10.90
N SER A 103 -0.09 -1.00 10.15
CA SER A 103 0.54 -2.17 9.52
C SER A 103 0.99 -1.84 8.10
N ILE A 104 2.08 -2.49 7.68
CA ILE A 104 2.63 -2.40 6.33
C ILE A 104 2.77 -3.82 5.80
N GLY A 105 2.30 -4.08 4.59
CA GLY A 105 2.38 -5.42 4.02
C GLY A 105 1.56 -5.60 2.76
N ILE A 106 1.32 -6.85 2.42
CA ILE A 106 0.35 -7.26 1.40
C ILE A 106 -0.48 -8.43 1.94
N GLU A 107 -1.70 -8.57 1.46
CA GLU A 107 -2.58 -9.70 1.78
C GLU A 107 -3.27 -10.24 0.53
N ASN A 108 -3.69 -11.50 0.59
CA ASN A 108 -4.58 -12.06 -0.41
C ASN A 108 -6.05 -11.68 -0.12
N ALA A 109 -6.98 -12.13 -0.97
CA ALA A 109 -8.40 -11.80 -0.85
C ALA A 109 -9.09 -12.29 0.45
N THR A 110 -8.44 -13.15 1.23
CA THR A 110 -8.97 -13.70 2.49
C THR A 110 -8.54 -12.88 3.71
N GLY A 111 -7.32 -12.32 3.70
CA GLY A 111 -6.74 -11.63 4.86
C GLY A 111 -6.54 -12.52 6.09
N GLY A 112 -5.95 -11.95 7.15
CA GLY A 112 -5.71 -12.66 8.42
C GLY A 112 -4.50 -13.62 8.43
N THR A 113 -4.29 -14.29 9.57
CA THR A 113 -3.12 -15.16 9.80
C THR A 113 -2.91 -16.18 8.68
N GLY A 114 -1.69 -16.21 8.12
CA GLY A 114 -1.30 -17.08 7.02
C GLY A 114 -1.60 -16.50 5.62
N ASN A 115 -2.35 -15.41 5.54
CA ASN A 115 -2.84 -14.82 4.29
C ASN A 115 -2.28 -13.42 4.01
N TYR A 116 -1.32 -12.96 4.82
CA TYR A 116 -0.59 -11.71 4.61
C TYR A 116 0.92 -11.92 4.71
N ILE A 117 1.67 -10.93 4.25
CA ILE A 117 3.11 -10.77 4.51
C ILE A 117 3.31 -9.43 5.20
N ASN A 118 3.78 -9.44 6.45
CA ASN A 118 4.10 -8.22 7.19
C ASN A 118 5.48 -7.70 6.77
N ALA A 119 5.53 -6.47 6.29
CA ALA A 119 6.76 -5.89 5.75
C ALA A 119 7.87 -5.68 6.78
N LEU A 120 7.51 -5.59 8.07
CA LEU A 120 8.45 -5.27 9.14
C LEU A 120 9.25 -6.49 9.62
N ASN A 121 8.75 -7.70 9.36
CA ASN A 121 9.38 -8.94 9.84
C ASN A 121 9.28 -10.12 8.86
N GLY A 122 8.59 -9.96 7.72
CA GLY A 122 8.40 -11.01 6.71
C GLY A 122 7.43 -12.13 7.11
N LEU A 123 6.80 -12.04 8.29
CA LEU A 123 5.94 -13.09 8.82
C LEU A 123 4.49 -12.91 8.41
N SER A 124 3.77 -14.03 8.29
CA SER A 124 2.34 -14.09 7.98
C SER A 124 1.46 -14.30 9.21
N ASN A 125 2.05 -14.34 10.40
CA ASN A 125 1.38 -14.64 11.67
C ASN A 125 1.78 -13.67 12.80
N SER A 126 2.35 -12.52 12.45
CA SER A 126 2.76 -11.49 13.40
C SER A 126 2.07 -10.14 13.15
N THR A 127 1.42 -9.61 14.19
CA THR A 127 0.67 -8.35 14.19
C THR A 127 1.56 -7.10 14.40
N THR A 128 2.82 -7.17 13.99
CA THR A 128 3.78 -6.08 14.20
C THR A 128 3.33 -4.82 13.44
N THR A 129 3.38 -3.67 14.11
CA THR A 129 3.03 -2.36 13.54
C THR A 129 4.23 -1.42 13.59
N THR A 130 4.23 -0.41 12.72
CA THR A 130 5.28 0.59 12.70
C THR A 130 4.94 1.79 13.59
N SER A 131 5.95 2.30 14.29
CA SER A 131 5.89 3.51 15.11
C SER A 131 6.30 4.79 14.36
N SER A 132 6.75 4.68 13.10
CA SER A 132 7.21 5.83 12.31
C SER A 132 6.97 5.64 10.81
N TRP A 133 6.96 6.75 10.06
CA TRP A 133 6.96 6.68 8.60
C TRP A 133 8.29 6.10 8.13
N PRO A 134 8.31 5.11 7.20
CA PRO A 134 9.55 4.51 6.73
C PRO A 134 10.57 5.51 6.18
N GLY A 135 10.14 6.65 5.67
CA GLY A 135 11.01 7.74 5.24
C GLY A 135 11.27 7.74 3.73
N SER A 136 11.68 8.90 3.22
CA SER A 136 11.88 9.10 1.78
C SER A 136 13.04 8.24 1.26
N GLY A 137 12.76 7.44 0.22
CA GLY A 137 13.75 6.54 -0.39
C GLY A 137 13.85 5.16 0.26
N ASN A 138 13.14 4.92 1.37
CA ASN A 138 13.04 3.59 1.97
C ASN A 138 11.88 2.81 1.38
N GLY A 139 11.91 1.48 1.51
CA GLY A 139 10.90 0.62 0.90
C GLY A 139 10.92 -0.83 1.37
N TYR A 140 9.91 -1.56 0.92
CA TYR A 140 9.75 -2.99 1.17
C TYR A 140 9.47 -3.71 -0.15
N GLN A 141 10.01 -4.92 -0.28
CA GLN A 141 9.76 -5.80 -1.41
C GLN A 141 8.98 -7.03 -0.96
N PHE A 142 8.08 -7.48 -1.82
CA PHE A 142 7.31 -8.69 -1.63
C PHE A 142 7.40 -9.50 -2.89
N ASP A 143 7.72 -10.78 -2.72
CA ASP A 143 7.63 -11.79 -3.77
C ASP A 143 6.32 -12.54 -3.55
N PRO A 144 5.22 -12.18 -4.26
CA PRO A 144 3.99 -12.95 -4.17
C PRO A 144 4.26 -14.40 -4.60
N PRO A 145 3.47 -15.37 -4.11
CA PRO A 145 3.53 -16.72 -4.62
C PRO A 145 3.40 -16.69 -6.15
N THR A 146 4.23 -17.47 -6.84
CA THR A 146 4.26 -17.52 -8.31
C THR A 146 2.83 -17.63 -8.85
N PRO A 147 2.38 -16.71 -9.73
CA PRO A 147 1.05 -16.79 -10.31
C PRO A 147 0.83 -18.15 -10.96
N CYS A 148 -0.37 -18.71 -10.81
CA CYS A 148 -0.76 -19.87 -11.60
C CYS A 148 -0.65 -19.51 -13.08
N ALA A 149 0.03 -20.33 -13.87
CA ALA A 149 0.12 -20.13 -15.32
C ALA A 149 -1.27 -20.30 -15.95
N GLY A 150 -1.82 -19.21 -16.47
CA GLY A 150 -3.05 -19.19 -17.24
C GLY A 150 -3.14 -17.87 -18.01
N THR A 151 -3.37 -17.96 -19.31
CA THR A 151 -3.76 -16.80 -20.12
C THR A 151 -5.19 -16.36 -19.73
N PRO A 152 -5.48 -15.05 -19.74
CA PRO A 152 -6.84 -14.53 -19.54
C PRO A 152 -7.88 -15.14 -20.47
#